data_AF-A0A1V4SHB8-F1
#
_entry.id   AF-A0A1V4SHB8-F1
#
_cell.length_a   1.000
_cell.length_b   1.000
_cell.length_c   1.000
_cell.angle_alpha   90.00
_cell.angle_beta   90.00
_cell.angle_gamma   90.00
#
_symmetry.space_group_name_H-M   'P 1'
#
loop_
_entity.id
_entity.type
_entity.pdbx_description
1 polymer ?
#
loop_
_entity_poly.entity_id
_entity_poly.type
_entity_poly.pdbx_seq_one_letter_code
_entity_poly.pdbx_strand_id
1 'polypeptide(L)'
;MAEKPKLESKSDGKTEDMSLQDSNTKNPIQMVKQDVSNAAPGSGIPGNLRAGLEKLSGVDLSDVKVHQNSDKPQQVGALAYTKGNDIHIAPRTGKVSPS
;
A
#
# COMPACT_ATOMS: atom_id res chain seq x y z
N MET A 1 74.21 6.00 2.94
CA MET A 1 72.95 5.24 2.80
C MET A 1 72.04 6.07 1.91
N ALA A 2 71.88 5.77 0.61
CA ALA A 2 71.04 4.69 0.05
C ALA A 2 69.61 4.80 0.61
N GLU A 3 68.52 4.90 -0.13
CA GLU A 3 68.22 4.83 -1.57
C GLU A 3 66.81 5.44 -1.72
N LYS A 4 66.52 6.06 -2.87
CA LYS A 4 65.16 6.48 -3.24
C LYS A 4 64.38 5.25 -3.73
N PRO A 5 63.10 5.07 -3.38
CA PRO A 5 62.19 4.34 -4.25
C PRO A 5 61.33 5.32 -5.04
N LYS A 6 61.52 5.24 -6.36
CA LYS A 6 60.70 5.76 -7.43
C LYS A 6 59.43 4.91 -7.53
N LEU A 7 58.26 5.55 -7.54
CA LEU A 7 57.06 5.01 -8.18
C LEU A 7 56.42 6.14 -8.99
N GLU A 8 56.80 6.21 -10.25
CA GLU A 8 56.00 6.86 -11.29
C GLU A 8 54.72 6.04 -11.47
N SER A 9 53.56 6.67 -11.32
CA SER A 9 52.35 6.21 -11.98
C SER A 9 51.76 7.39 -12.73
N LYS A 10 52.03 7.43 -14.02
CA LYS A 10 51.35 8.28 -15.00
C LYS A 10 49.87 7.89 -14.98
N SER A 11 49.01 8.79 -14.57
CA SER A 11 47.57 8.68 -14.75
C SER A 11 47.22 9.32 -16.09
N ASP A 12 47.38 8.54 -17.16
CA ASP A 12 46.81 8.87 -18.46
C ASP A 12 45.28 8.82 -18.34
N GLY A 13 44.64 9.88 -18.84
CA GLY A 13 43.20 10.03 -18.83
C GLY A 13 42.51 8.93 -19.63
N LYS A 14 41.46 8.36 -19.04
CA LYS A 14 40.40 7.68 -19.76
C LYS A 14 39.08 8.06 -19.11
N THR A 15 38.44 9.07 -19.68
CA THR A 15 37.02 9.34 -19.52
C THR A 15 36.25 8.16 -20.09
N GLU A 16 35.82 7.26 -19.22
CA GLU A 16 34.88 6.19 -19.57
C GLU A 16 33.60 6.40 -18.77
N ASP A 17 32.57 6.77 -19.53
CA ASP A 17 31.19 6.34 -19.38
C ASP A 17 30.42 6.80 -18.12
N MET A 18 29.68 7.90 -18.29
CA MET A 18 28.48 8.18 -17.49
C MET A 18 27.38 7.19 -17.86
N SER A 19 27.48 5.97 -17.35
CA SER A 19 26.36 5.05 -17.25
C SER A 19 25.50 5.47 -16.04
N LEU A 20 24.56 6.39 -16.25
CA LEU A 20 23.38 6.52 -15.38
C LEU A 20 22.53 5.25 -15.56
N GLN A 21 22.94 4.17 -14.89
CA GLN A 21 22.09 3.00 -14.72
C GLN A 21 21.10 3.30 -13.60
N ASP A 22 20.06 4.06 -13.95
CA ASP A 22 18.80 4.14 -13.23
C ASP A 22 18.14 2.76 -13.26
N SER A 23 18.65 1.90 -12.38
CA SER A 23 18.21 0.53 -12.17
C SER A 23 17.28 0.48 -10.98
N ASN A 24 16.32 1.41 -10.91
CA ASN A 24 15.20 1.28 -9.98
C ASN A 24 13.82 1.43 -10.64
N THR A 25 13.74 1.18 -11.96
CA THR A 25 12.46 1.04 -12.68
C THR A 25 12.24 -0.39 -13.15
N LYS A 26 12.43 -1.38 -12.26
CA LYS A 26 12.06 -2.76 -12.58
C LYS A 26 11.58 -3.58 -11.39
N ASN A 27 10.70 -2.98 -10.59
CA ASN A 27 9.61 -3.78 -10.09
C ASN A 27 8.49 -3.63 -11.12
N PRO A 28 8.19 -4.64 -11.96
CA PRO A 28 6.87 -4.63 -12.57
C PRO A 28 5.91 -4.44 -11.40
N ILE A 29 4.93 -3.56 -11.54
CA ILE A 29 3.70 -3.66 -10.74
C ILE A 29 3.10 -5.00 -11.17
N GLN A 30 3.69 -6.10 -10.71
CA GLN A 30 3.12 -7.41 -10.78
C GLN A 30 1.91 -7.26 -9.88
N MET A 31 0.78 -7.10 -10.55
CA MET A 31 -0.50 -7.56 -10.07
C MET A 31 -0.31 -9.04 -9.79
N VAL A 32 0.34 -9.32 -8.65
CA VAL A 32 0.36 -10.62 -8.02
C VAL A 32 -1.10 -10.94 -7.92
N LYS A 33 -1.51 -11.96 -8.67
CA LYS A 33 -2.78 -12.63 -8.52
C LYS A 33 -2.73 -13.37 -7.18
N GLN A 34 -2.54 -12.62 -6.09
CA GLN A 34 -2.75 -13.07 -4.72
C GLN A 34 -4.26 -13.16 -4.64
N ASP A 35 -4.72 -14.40 -4.77
CA ASP A 35 -5.98 -14.90 -4.29
C ASP A 35 -7.00 -13.79 -3.97
N VAL A 36 -7.59 -13.27 -5.05
CA VAL A 36 -8.88 -12.60 -4.97
C VAL A 36 -9.83 -13.66 -4.42
N SER A 37 -10.04 -13.70 -3.10
CA SER A 37 -11.16 -14.35 -2.37
C SER A 37 -10.72 -15.20 -1.18
N ASN A 38 -10.49 -14.57 -0.02
CA ASN A 38 -11.24 -15.05 1.16
C ASN A 38 -11.41 -13.98 2.26
N ALA A 39 -11.63 -12.72 1.91
CA ALA A 39 -12.49 -11.92 2.79
C ALA A 39 -13.90 -12.48 2.56
N ALA A 40 -14.43 -13.22 3.54
CA ALA A 40 -15.77 -13.78 3.47
C ALA A 40 -16.74 -12.71 2.91
N PRO A 41 -17.71 -13.08 2.06
CA PRO A 41 -18.64 -12.11 1.49
C PRO A 41 -19.28 -11.31 2.63
N GLY A 42 -18.89 -10.03 2.75
CA GLY A 42 -19.41 -9.11 3.77
C GLY A 42 -18.54 -8.86 5.00
N SER A 43 -17.29 -9.34 5.09
CA SER A 43 -16.39 -9.02 6.21
C SER A 43 -14.96 -8.72 5.75
N GLY A 44 -14.56 -7.45 5.82
CA GLY A 44 -13.19 -6.97 5.58
C GLY A 44 -13.01 -6.02 4.39
N ILE A 45 -11.83 -5.43 4.27
CA ILE A 45 -11.46 -4.56 3.13
C ILE A 45 -11.08 -5.45 1.93
N PRO A 46 -11.58 -5.16 0.71
CA PRO A 46 -11.18 -5.88 -0.50
C PRO A 46 -9.66 -5.87 -0.71
N GLY A 47 -9.06 -7.00 -1.06
CA GLY A 47 -7.59 -7.16 -1.11
C GLY A 47 -6.86 -6.09 -1.93
N ASN A 48 -7.36 -5.76 -3.12
CA ASN A 48 -6.77 -4.72 -3.96
C ASN A 48 -6.85 -3.32 -3.33
N LEU A 49 -7.98 -3.01 -2.68
CA LEU A 49 -8.17 -1.74 -1.99
C LEU A 49 -7.26 -1.65 -0.76
N ARG A 50 -7.19 -2.74 0.01
CA ARG A 50 -6.33 -2.87 1.18
C ARG A 50 -4.87 -2.63 0.79
N ALA A 51 -4.33 -3.40 -0.16
CA ALA A 51 -2.93 -3.28 -0.58
C ALA A 51 -2.59 -1.87 -1.09
N GLY A 52 -3.50 -1.24 -1.84
CA GLY A 52 -3.32 0.15 -2.30
C GLY A 52 -3.25 1.15 -1.13
N LEU A 53 -4.13 1.01 -0.13
CA LEU A 53 -4.16 1.86 1.05
C LEU A 53 -2.95 1.63 1.98
N GLU A 54 -2.52 0.39 2.17
CA GLU A 54 -1.35 0.04 2.99
C GLU A 54 -0.07 0.62 2.36
N LYS A 55 0.08 0.51 1.03
CA LYS A 55 1.21 1.10 0.31
C LYS A 55 1.25 2.63 0.46
N LEU A 56 0.09 3.28 0.45
CA LEU A 56 0.01 4.74 0.54
C LEU A 56 0.19 5.25 1.97
N SER A 57 -0.34 4.53 2.96
CA SER A 57 -0.35 4.95 4.36
C SER A 57 0.85 4.45 5.16
N GLY A 58 1.49 3.36 4.75
CA GLY A 58 2.47 2.64 5.56
C GLY A 58 1.87 1.93 6.78
N VAL A 59 0.54 1.81 6.85
CA VAL A 59 -0.20 1.19 7.97
C VAL A 59 -0.73 -0.17 7.53
N ASP A 60 -0.60 -1.20 8.37
CA ASP A 60 -1.23 -2.50 8.14
C ASP A 60 -2.74 -2.44 8.41
N LEU A 61 -3.53 -2.92 7.46
CA LEU A 61 -5.00 -2.94 7.48
C LEU A 61 -5.54 -4.37 7.54
N SER A 62 -4.70 -5.36 7.91
CA SER A 62 -5.08 -6.77 7.93
C SER A 62 -6.22 -7.10 8.88
N ASP A 63 -6.26 -6.42 10.02
CA ASP A 63 -7.23 -6.68 11.07
C ASP A 63 -8.56 -5.92 10.86
N VAL A 64 -8.64 -5.05 9.85
CA VAL A 64 -9.85 -4.22 9.65
C VAL A 64 -11.05 -5.06 9.23
N LYS A 65 -12.14 -4.93 9.99
CA LYS A 65 -13.42 -5.61 9.76
C LYS A 65 -14.49 -4.61 9.39
N VAL A 66 -15.26 -4.94 8.36
CA VAL A 66 -16.36 -4.10 7.88
C VAL A 66 -17.67 -4.82 8.16
N HIS A 67 -18.53 -4.20 8.97
CA HIS A 67 -19.86 -4.68 9.33
C HIS A 67 -20.91 -3.90 8.55
N GLN A 68 -21.33 -4.46 7.42
CA GLN A 68 -22.37 -3.89 6.57
C GLN A 68 -23.76 -4.10 7.18
N ASN A 69 -24.68 -3.18 6.92
CA ASN A 69 -26.06 -3.24 7.40
C ASN A 69 -26.16 -3.41 8.93
N SER A 70 -25.26 -2.77 9.67
CA SER A 70 -25.23 -2.84 11.13
C SER A 70 -26.23 -1.85 11.73
N ASP A 71 -26.97 -2.25 12.77
CA ASP A 71 -27.86 -1.34 13.51
C ASP A 71 -27.10 -0.39 14.46
N LYS A 72 -25.83 -0.69 14.76
CA LYS A 72 -25.04 0.06 15.75
C LYS A 72 -24.90 1.55 15.41
N PRO A 73 -24.64 1.98 14.16
CA PRO A 73 -24.52 3.41 13.86
C PRO A 73 -25.79 4.22 14.16
N GLN A 74 -26.98 3.61 14.00
CA GLN A 74 -28.25 4.27 14.32
C GLN A 74 -28.37 4.61 15.81
N GLN A 75 -27.78 3.79 16.68
CA GLN A 75 -27.80 3.99 18.14
C GLN A 75 -27.07 5.26 18.59
N VAL A 76 -26.13 5.75 17.77
CA VAL A 76 -25.35 6.97 18.01
C VAL A 76 -25.72 8.09 17.03
N GLY A 77 -26.80 7.93 16.27
CA GLY A 77 -27.27 8.93 15.31
C GLY A 77 -26.34 9.12 14.10
N ALA A 78 -25.58 8.09 13.70
CA ALA A 78 -24.64 8.14 12.59
C ALA A 78 -25.02 7.17 11.46
N LEU A 79 -24.55 7.46 10.25
CA LEU A 79 -24.65 6.53 9.11
C LEU A 79 -23.53 5.48 9.14
N ALA A 80 -22.39 5.81 9.73
CA ALA A 80 -21.29 4.89 9.96
C ALA A 80 -20.42 5.39 11.12
N TYR A 81 -19.71 4.49 11.79
CA TYR A 81 -18.67 4.85 12.75
C TYR A 81 -17.59 3.76 12.81
N THR A 82 -16.46 4.09 13.43
CA THR A 82 -15.37 3.15 13.68
C THR A 82 -15.11 2.97 15.18
N LYS A 83 -14.73 1.76 15.59
CA LYS A 83 -14.24 1.46 16.94
C LYS A 83 -13.08 0.49 16.82
N GLY A 84 -11.86 0.97 17.04
CA GLY A 84 -10.66 0.18 16.76
C GLY A 84 -10.60 -0.22 15.28
N ASN A 85 -10.42 -1.51 15.00
CA ASN A 85 -10.37 -2.07 13.65
C ASN A 85 -11.76 -2.38 13.06
N ASP A 86 -12.85 -2.13 13.80
CA ASP A 86 -14.21 -2.36 13.31
C ASP A 86 -14.80 -1.10 12.67
N ILE A 87 -15.31 -1.25 11.45
CA ILE A 87 -16.07 -0.25 10.70
C ILE A 87 -17.53 -0.72 10.67
N HIS A 88 -18.44 0.06 11.25
CA HIS A 88 -19.88 -0.23 11.24
C HIS A 88 -20.60 0.71 10.27
N ILE A 89 -21.33 0.16 9.30
CA ILE A 89 -22.07 0.91 8.29
C ILE A 89 -23.56 0.58 8.42
N ALA A 90 -24.40 1.62 8.56
CA ALA A 90 -25.84 1.46 8.65
C ALA A 90 -26.42 0.88 7.34
N PRO A 91 -27.56 0.20 7.39
CA PRO A 91 -28.32 -0.13 6.19
C PRO A 91 -28.58 1.14 5.38
N ARG A 92 -28.38 1.10 4.06
CA ARG A 92 -28.77 2.22 3.19
C ARG A 92 -30.28 2.35 3.19
N THR A 93 -30.81 3.38 3.83
CA THR A 93 -32.22 3.76 3.68
C THR A 93 -32.41 4.49 2.36
N GLY A 94 -32.42 3.75 1.26
CA GLY A 94 -32.97 4.25 0.01
C GLY A 94 -34.49 4.31 0.11
N LYS A 95 -35.04 5.30 0.82
CA LYS A 95 -36.43 5.67 0.57
C LYS A 95 -36.44 6.44 -0.75
N VAL A 96 -36.68 5.74 -1.85
CA VAL A 96 -37.39 6.35 -2.97
C VAL A 96 -38.79 6.64 -2.44
N SER A 97 -39.02 7.88 -2.00
CA SER A 97 -40.38 8.35 -1.76
C SER A 97 -41.07 8.37 -3.12
N PRO A 98 -42.08 7.53 -3.41
CA PRO A 98 -42.92 7.76 -4.56
C PRO A 98 -43.68 9.06 -4.31
N SER A 99 -43.43 10.06 -5.15
CA SER A 99 -44.36 11.17 -5.37
C SER A 99 -45.52 10.72 -6.23
#